data_AF-A0A350CNK0-F1
#
_entry.id   AF-A0A350CNK0-F1
#
_cell.length_a   1.000
_cell.length_b   1.000
_cell.length_c   1.000
_cell.angle_alpha   90.00
_cell.angle_beta   90.00
_cell.angle_gamma   90.00
#
_symmetry.space_group_name_H-M   'P 1'
#
loop_
_entity.id
_entity.type
_entity.pdbx_description
1 polymer ?
#
loop_
_entity_poly.entity_id
_entity_poly.type
_entity_poly.pdbx_seq_one_letter_code
_entity_poly.pdbx_strand_id
1 'polypeptide(L)'
;MPASRTVLLIVAAISFALIGVALYLQHAHDMLPCPLCVIQRYLFLAVGIASLVGAFAGKIKAGAGVALLAALGGLGVVGKHLYVLANPGFSCGIDPMETMLNKIPTATLMPWLFQADGLCENATDGLFGLSIPQWSAVWFVLLTLTLVWVLARRVR
;
A
#
# COMPACT_ATOMS: atom_id res chain seq x y z
N MET A 1 -15.02 -24.91 -2.99
CA MET A 1 -14.02 -24.55 -4.03
C MET A 1 -12.83 -23.84 -3.37
N PRO A 2 -11.75 -24.57 -3.04
CA PRO A 2 -10.59 -24.05 -2.29
C PRO A 2 -9.79 -22.97 -3.04
N ALA A 3 -9.83 -22.96 -4.38
CA ALA A 3 -9.03 -22.07 -5.22
C ALA A 3 -9.18 -20.57 -4.88
N SER A 4 -10.39 -20.06 -4.66
CA SER A 4 -10.58 -18.63 -4.34
C SER A 4 -10.06 -18.23 -2.96
N ARG A 5 -10.07 -19.16 -2.00
CA ARG A 5 -9.50 -18.94 -0.65
C ARG A 5 -7.98 -18.89 -0.72
N THR A 6 -7.39 -19.80 -1.49
CA THR A 6 -5.93 -19.83 -1.74
C THR A 6 -5.45 -18.53 -2.38
N VAL A 7 -6.18 -17.98 -3.36
CA VAL A 7 -5.80 -16.70 -3.99
C VAL A 7 -5.85 -15.54 -2.99
N LEU A 8 -6.87 -15.44 -2.13
CA LEU A 8 -6.90 -14.40 -1.09
C LEU A 8 -5.73 -14.53 -0.10
N LEU A 9 -5.35 -15.75 0.27
CA LEU A 9 -4.19 -16.00 1.13
C LEU A 9 -2.87 -15.63 0.46
N ILE A 10 -2.73 -15.91 -0.84
CA ILE A 10 -1.56 -15.50 -1.64
C ILE A 10 -1.48 -13.98 -1.70
N VAL A 11 -2.60 -13.30 -1.97
CA VAL A 11 -2.67 -11.82 -1.96
C VAL A 11 -2.25 -11.27 -0.60
N ALA A 12 -2.77 -11.82 0.49
CA ALA A 12 -2.38 -11.41 1.84
C ALA A 12 -0.87 -11.61 2.07
N ALA A 13 -0.34 -12.78 1.74
CA ALA A 13 1.08 -13.10 1.89
C ALA A 13 1.98 -12.16 1.09
N ILE A 14 1.60 -11.84 -0.16
CA ILE A 14 2.31 -10.89 -1.02
C ILE A 14 2.28 -9.48 -0.40
N SER A 15 1.14 -9.01 0.10
CA SER A 15 1.05 -7.70 0.76
C SER A 15 1.96 -7.60 1.99
N PHE A 16 2.03 -8.64 2.83
CA PHE A 16 2.95 -8.67 3.97
C PHE A 16 4.42 -8.74 3.54
N ALA A 17 4.74 -9.52 2.50
CA ALA A 17 6.09 -9.59 1.96
C ALA A 17 6.55 -8.23 1.41
N LEU A 18 5.67 -7.51 0.70
CA LEU A 18 5.93 -6.17 0.18
C LEU A 18 6.23 -5.15 1.29
N ILE A 19 5.46 -5.20 2.38
CA ILE A 19 5.71 -4.36 3.56
C ILE A 19 7.07 -4.70 4.18
N GLY A 20 7.39 -6.00 4.31
CA GLY A 20 8.69 -6.46 4.81
C GLY A 20 9.87 -6.00 3.96
N VAL A 21 9.74 -6.07 2.63
CA VAL A 21 10.75 -5.54 1.70
C VAL A 21 10.88 -4.02 1.85
N ALA A 22 9.76 -3.28 1.93
CA ALA A 22 9.80 -1.83 2.12
C ALA A 22 10.49 -1.42 3.43
N LEU A 23 10.28 -2.18 4.49
CA LEU A 23 10.96 -2.01 5.79
C LEU A 23 12.44 -2.35 5.71
N TYR A 24 12.78 -3.44 5.03
CA TYR A 24 14.17 -3.83 4.82
C TYR A 24 14.92 -2.72 4.08
N LEU A 25 14.32 -2.15 3.03
CA LEU A 25 14.91 -1.00 2.35
C LEU A 25 15.10 0.21 3.26
N GLN A 26 14.08 0.55 4.05
CA GLN A 26 14.15 1.68 4.96
C GLN A 26 15.26 1.52 6.00
N HIS A 27 15.45 0.30 6.52
CA HIS A 27 16.47 0.02 7.55
C HIS A 27 17.86 -0.26 6.99
N ALA A 28 17.96 -0.80 5.77
CA ALA A 28 19.24 -1.12 5.14
C ALA A 28 19.84 0.09 4.38
N HIS A 29 19.00 1.02 3.91
CA HIS A 29 19.44 2.19 3.15
C HIS A 29 19.25 3.53 3.90
N ASP A 30 18.86 3.52 5.18
CA ASP A 30 18.66 4.72 6.02
C ASP A 30 17.83 5.83 5.33
N MET A 31 16.86 5.44 4.50
CA MET A 31 16.05 6.39 3.75
C MET A 31 14.95 7.00 4.62
N LEU A 32 14.79 8.32 4.52
CA LEU A 32 13.69 9.01 5.19
C LEU A 32 12.35 8.64 4.52
N PRO A 33 11.38 8.10 5.26
CA PRO A 33 10.09 7.71 4.69
C PRO A 33 9.24 8.94 4.36
N CYS A 34 8.75 9.04 3.11
CA CYS A 34 7.75 10.05 2.72
C CYS A 34 6.33 9.63 3.18
N PRO A 35 5.47 10.59 3.53
CA PRO A 35 4.12 10.38 4.08
C PRO A 35 3.21 9.58 3.15
N LEU A 36 3.30 9.84 1.84
CA LEU A 36 2.53 9.11 0.85
C LEU A 36 2.95 7.63 0.80
N CYS A 37 4.22 7.30 1.01
CA CYS A 37 4.69 5.92 1.08
C CYS A 37 4.16 5.21 2.34
N VAL A 38 4.07 5.91 3.47
CA VAL A 38 3.47 5.39 4.69
C VAL A 38 1.97 5.09 4.49
N ILE A 39 1.24 6.00 3.84
CA ILE A 39 -0.18 5.78 3.48
C ILE A 39 -0.33 4.55 2.57
N GLN A 40 0.57 4.35 1.60
CA GLN A 40 0.57 3.15 0.76
C GLN A 40 0.75 1.86 1.59
N ARG A 41 1.63 1.86 2.60
CA ARG A 41 1.80 0.72 3.51
C ARG A 41 0.53 0.42 4.31
N TYR A 42 -0.17 1.44 4.82
CA TYR A 42 -1.47 1.25 5.47
C TYR A 42 -2.50 0.61 4.54
N LEU A 43 -2.52 1.02 3.27
CA LEU A 43 -3.43 0.46 2.27
C LEU A 43 -3.07 -0.99 1.94
N PHE A 44 -1.79 -1.35 1.80
CA PHE A 44 -1.38 -2.76 1.67
C PHE A 44 -1.77 -3.60 2.88
N LEU A 45 -1.61 -3.06 4.09
CA LEU A 45 -2.01 -3.74 5.32
C LEU A 45 -3.53 -3.95 5.36
N ALA A 46 -4.31 -2.93 4.99
CA ALA A 46 -5.77 -3.03 4.90
C ALA A 46 -6.20 -4.08 3.87
N VAL A 47 -5.56 -4.13 2.69
CA VAL A 47 -5.80 -5.17 1.68
C VAL A 47 -5.45 -6.56 2.22
N GLY A 48 -4.31 -6.71 2.89
CA GLY A 48 -3.85 -7.97 3.48
C GLY A 48 -4.78 -8.48 4.58
N ILE A 49 -5.21 -7.61 5.49
CA ILE A 49 -6.14 -7.96 6.58
C ILE A 49 -7.53 -8.27 6.01
N ALA A 50 -8.05 -7.45 5.11
CA ALA A 50 -9.37 -7.67 4.51
C ALA A 50 -9.43 -8.99 3.72
N SER A 51 -8.37 -9.33 3.00
CA SER A 51 -8.26 -10.62 2.30
C SER A 51 -8.09 -11.80 3.27
N LEU A 52 -7.31 -11.65 4.34
CA LEU A 52 -7.15 -12.69 5.36
C LEU A 52 -8.44 -12.96 6.13
N VAL A 53 -9.14 -11.91 6.56
CA VAL A 53 -10.45 -11.99 7.22
C VAL A 53 -11.50 -12.59 6.26
N GLY A 54 -11.49 -12.18 4.99
CA GLY A 54 -12.37 -12.76 3.96
C GLY A 54 -12.13 -14.25 3.73
N ALA A 55 -10.87 -14.69 3.78
CA ALA A 55 -10.51 -16.10 3.69
C ALA A 55 -10.97 -16.88 4.93
N PHE A 56 -10.65 -16.41 6.14
CA PHE A 56 -10.98 -17.09 7.40
C PHE A 56 -12.49 -17.11 7.69
N ALA A 57 -13.17 -15.98 7.59
CA ALA A 57 -14.60 -15.85 7.86
C ALA A 57 -15.50 -16.58 6.82
N GLY A 58 -14.92 -17.10 5.74
CA GLY A 58 -15.66 -17.76 4.65
C GLY A 58 -16.47 -16.79 3.78
N LYS A 59 -16.51 -15.50 4.13
CA LYS A 59 -17.19 -14.42 3.39
C LYS A 59 -16.25 -13.81 2.34
N ILE A 60 -15.82 -14.64 1.38
CA ILE A 60 -14.85 -14.24 0.34
C ILE A 60 -15.31 -13.02 -0.45
N LYS A 61 -16.62 -12.88 -0.76
CA LYS A 61 -17.16 -11.73 -1.49
C LYS A 61 -17.02 -10.41 -0.71
N ALA A 62 -17.34 -10.43 0.58
CA ALA A 62 -17.22 -9.23 1.42
C ALA A 62 -15.76 -8.84 1.62
N GLY A 63 -14.88 -9.82 1.92
CA GLY A 63 -13.45 -9.55 2.08
C GLY A 63 -12.78 -9.08 0.80
N ALA A 64 -13.11 -9.68 -0.36
CA ALA A 64 -12.63 -9.22 -1.65
C ALA A 64 -13.16 -7.83 -2.02
N GLY A 65 -14.42 -7.51 -1.69
CA GLY A 65 -14.98 -6.18 -1.91
C GLY A 65 -14.28 -5.09 -1.09
N VAL A 66 -14.05 -5.33 0.20
CA VAL A 66 -13.32 -4.39 1.08
C VAL A 66 -11.86 -4.26 0.63
N ALA A 67 -11.19 -5.38 0.32
CA ALA A 67 -9.83 -5.36 -0.20
C ALA A 67 -9.73 -4.62 -1.54
N LEU A 68 -10.73 -4.74 -2.42
CA LEU A 68 -10.79 -4.01 -3.69
C LEU A 68 -10.97 -2.50 -3.47
N LEU A 69 -11.84 -2.08 -2.54
CA LEU A 69 -11.97 -0.67 -2.18
C LEU A 69 -10.66 -0.10 -1.64
N ALA A 70 -9.97 -0.84 -0.78
CA ALA A 70 -8.65 -0.44 -0.27
C ALA A 70 -7.59 -0.38 -1.39
N ALA A 71 -7.59 -1.33 -2.33
CA ALA A 71 -6.68 -1.34 -3.47
C ALA A 71 -6.93 -0.17 -4.43
N LEU A 72 -8.20 0.19 -4.69
CA LEU A 72 -8.58 1.37 -5.47
C LEU A 72 -8.14 2.67 -4.78
N GLY A 73 -8.30 2.75 -3.47
CA GLY A 73 -7.74 3.86 -2.68
C GLY A 73 -6.22 3.96 -2.83
N GLY A 74 -5.52 2.82 -2.79
CA GLY A 74 -4.08 2.71 -3.07
C GLY A 74 -3.69 3.22 -4.45
N LEU A 75 -4.45 2.84 -5.48
CA LEU A 75 -4.25 3.31 -6.86
C LEU A 75 -4.34 4.84 -6.96
N GLY A 76 -5.34 5.44 -6.27
CA GLY A 76 -5.51 6.88 -6.22
C GLY A 76 -4.34 7.59 -5.52
N VAL A 77 -3.88 7.05 -4.39
CA VAL A 77 -2.73 7.59 -3.63
C VAL A 77 -1.44 7.49 -4.43
N VAL A 78 -1.19 6.36 -5.09
CA VAL A 78 -0.04 6.17 -5.99
C VAL A 78 -0.12 7.14 -7.17
N GLY A 79 -1.29 7.30 -7.79
CA GLY A 79 -1.48 8.23 -8.90
C GLY A 79 -1.14 9.67 -8.49
N LYS A 80 -1.59 10.09 -7.30
CA LYS A 80 -1.19 11.38 -6.72
C LYS A 80 0.33 11.44 -6.48
N HIS A 81 0.94 10.36 -5.98
CA HIS A 81 2.38 10.32 -5.73
C HIS A 81 3.19 10.48 -7.03
N LEU A 82 2.82 9.78 -8.11
CA LEU A 82 3.47 9.91 -9.42
C LEU A 82 3.27 11.31 -10.02
N TYR A 83 2.09 11.91 -9.82
CA TYR A 83 1.83 13.29 -10.23
C TYR A 83 2.73 14.29 -9.48
N VAL A 84 2.88 14.14 -8.16
CA VAL A 84 3.77 14.98 -7.36
C VAL A 84 5.23 14.79 -7.78
N LEU A 85 5.65 13.56 -8.09
CA LEU A 85 7.01 13.29 -8.58
C LEU A 85 7.28 13.90 -9.96
N ALA A 86 6.27 14.00 -10.82
CA ALA A 86 6.37 14.66 -12.12
C ALA A 86 6.26 16.21 -12.04
N ASN A 87 5.63 16.74 -10.98
CA ASN A 87 5.41 18.17 -10.76
C ASN A 87 5.95 18.62 -9.38
N PRO A 88 7.29 18.79 -9.23
CA PRO A 88 7.96 19.07 -7.96
C PRO A 88 7.57 20.37 -7.22
N GLY A 89 6.61 21.16 -7.69
CA GLY A 89 6.19 22.42 -7.06
C GLY A 89 4.80 22.41 -6.39
N PHE A 90 4.02 21.32 -6.48
CA PHE A 90 2.59 21.34 -6.15
C PHE A 90 2.23 20.92 -4.71
N SER A 91 3.13 20.28 -3.96
CA SER A 91 2.84 19.77 -2.61
C SER A 91 4.09 19.74 -1.73
N CYS A 92 5.00 20.72 -1.91
CA CYS A 92 6.18 20.87 -1.07
C CYS A 92 5.86 21.84 0.07
N GLY A 93 5.54 21.30 1.24
CA GLY A 93 5.46 22.07 2.48
C GLY A 93 4.27 21.69 3.36
N ILE A 94 4.58 21.00 4.45
CA ILE A 94 3.67 20.62 5.54
C ILE A 94 2.34 20.15 4.95
N ASP A 95 2.35 18.98 4.30
CA ASP A 95 1.10 18.33 3.94
C ASP A 95 0.28 18.22 5.23
N PRO A 96 -0.92 18.81 5.36
CA PRO A 96 -1.78 18.61 6.53
C PRO A 96 -2.04 17.12 6.78
N MET A 97 -1.81 16.26 5.79
CA MET A 97 -1.75 14.80 5.92
C MET A 97 -0.61 14.30 6.83
N GLU A 98 0.60 14.87 6.81
CA GLU A 98 1.70 14.55 7.75
C GLU A 98 1.27 14.79 9.20
N THR A 99 0.75 15.98 9.46
CA THR A 99 0.31 16.41 10.79
C THR A 99 -0.91 15.62 11.27
N MET A 100 -1.80 15.21 10.36
CA MET A 100 -2.91 14.31 10.69
C MET A 100 -2.40 12.89 10.94
N LEU A 101 -1.50 12.35 10.12
CA LEU A 101 -0.98 10.99 10.25
C LEU A 101 -0.16 10.81 11.53
N ASN A 102 0.71 11.78 11.86
CA ASN A 102 1.48 11.82 13.11
C ASN A 102 0.61 12.09 14.35
N LYS A 103 -0.63 12.60 14.19
CA LYS A 103 -1.62 12.71 15.27
C LYS A 103 -2.45 11.44 15.46
N ILE A 104 -2.42 10.47 14.54
CA ILE A 104 -3.14 9.21 14.72
C ILE A 104 -2.38 8.35 15.74
N PRO A 105 -3.07 7.71 16.71
CA PRO A 105 -2.44 6.90 17.76
C PRO A 105 -1.58 5.74 17.23
N THR A 106 -1.81 5.27 16.00
CA THR A 106 -0.98 4.25 15.35
C THR A 106 0.43 4.74 14.99
N ALA A 107 0.60 6.03 14.66
CA ALA A 107 1.92 6.63 14.40
C ALA A 107 2.72 6.87 15.68
N THR A 108 2.04 7.18 16.79
CA THR A 108 2.66 7.37 18.10
C THR A 108 2.99 6.06 18.82
N LEU A 109 2.25 4.96 18.55
CA LEU A 109 2.56 3.63 19.09
C LEU A 109 3.67 2.88 18.33
N MET A 110 3.85 3.13 17.02
CA MET A 110 4.91 2.52 16.20
C MET A 110 5.62 3.57 15.32
N PRO A 111 6.38 4.49 15.93
CA PRO A 111 7.08 5.56 15.19
C PRO A 111 8.08 4.99 14.17
N TRP A 112 8.72 3.87 14.49
CA TRP A 112 9.65 3.18 13.60
C TRP A 112 9.03 2.73 12.26
N LEU A 113 7.71 2.53 12.23
CA LEU A 113 6.98 2.07 11.04
C LEU A 113 6.20 3.18 10.32
N PHE A 114 5.80 4.23 11.05
CA PHE A 114 4.78 5.20 10.62
C PHE A 114 5.17 6.67 10.75
N GLN A 115 6.32 6.98 11.34
CA GLN A 115 6.83 8.35 11.38
C GLN A 115 7.33 8.71 9.98
N ALA A 116 6.78 9.78 9.42
CA ALA A 116 7.16 10.32 8.12
C ALA A 116 7.99 11.60 8.34
N ASP A 117 9.27 11.53 7.97
CA ASP A 117 10.25 12.61 8.14
C ASP A 117 10.90 13.02 6.79
N GLY A 118 10.49 12.38 5.69
CA GLY A 118 11.09 12.55 4.36
C GLY A 118 10.28 13.44 3.41
N LEU A 119 10.98 14.30 2.65
CA LEU A 119 10.39 15.06 1.54
C LEU A 119 10.02 14.11 0.38
N CYS A 120 8.79 14.22 -0.14
CA CYS A 120 8.32 13.36 -1.23
C CYS A 120 9.02 13.57 -2.58
N GLU A 121 9.78 14.65 -2.73
CA GLU A 121 10.60 14.94 -3.92
C GLU A 121 11.91 14.15 -3.95
N ASN A 122 12.42 13.70 -2.79
CA ASN A 122 13.66 12.93 -2.68
C ASN A 122 13.44 11.41 -2.78
N ALA A 123 12.23 10.95 -3.08
CA ALA A 123 11.92 9.52 -3.29
C ALA A 123 12.36 9.02 -4.70
N THR A 124 13.50 9.50 -5.18
CA THR A 124 14.08 9.14 -6.49
C THR A 124 15.03 7.95 -6.41
N ASP A 125 15.39 7.49 -5.20
CA ASP A 125 16.20 6.30 -5.02
C ASP A 125 15.47 5.07 -5.58
N GLY A 126 15.94 4.62 -6.74
CA GLY A 126 15.34 3.54 -7.50
C GLY A 126 16.00 2.20 -7.20
N LEU A 127 15.18 1.20 -6.93
CA LEU A 127 15.61 -0.20 -7.00
C LEU A 127 15.52 -0.64 -8.46
N PHE A 128 16.66 -1.05 -9.06
CA PHE A 128 16.73 -1.49 -10.46
C PHE A 128 16.25 -0.42 -11.48
N GLY A 129 16.47 0.86 -11.22
CA GLY A 129 16.13 1.96 -12.15
C GLY A 129 14.65 2.37 -12.17
N LEU A 130 13.80 1.75 -11.35
CA LEU A 130 12.43 2.20 -11.05
C LEU A 130 12.36 2.75 -9.63
N SER A 131 11.67 3.87 -9.44
CA SER A 131 11.49 4.46 -8.12
C SER A 131 10.59 3.57 -7.24
N ILE A 132 10.84 3.56 -5.93
CA ILE A 132 10.01 2.86 -4.94
C ILE A 132 8.50 3.11 -5.14
N PRO A 133 8.01 4.34 -5.40
CA PRO A 133 6.59 4.58 -5.68
C PRO A 133 6.10 3.94 -6.98
N GLN A 134 6.94 3.81 -8.02
CA GLN A 134 6.58 3.09 -9.24
C GLN A 134 6.42 1.59 -8.99
N TRP A 135 7.28 0.99 -8.16
CA TRP A 135 7.13 -0.41 -7.75
C TRP A 135 5.82 -0.63 -6.98
N SER A 136 5.51 0.24 -6.01
CA SER A 136 4.22 0.20 -5.30
C SER A 136 3.04 0.31 -6.27
N ALA A 137 3.15 1.13 -7.31
CA ALA A 137 2.12 1.27 -8.34
C ALA A 137 1.83 -0.05 -9.05
N VAL A 138 2.88 -0.72 -9.53
CA VAL A 138 2.76 -2.00 -10.23
C VAL A 138 2.08 -3.03 -9.34
N TRP A 139 2.47 -3.11 -8.07
CA TRP A 139 1.86 -4.03 -7.12
C TRP A 139 0.40 -3.70 -6.82
N PHE A 140 0.03 -2.43 -6.63
CA PHE A 140 -1.37 -2.05 -6.45
C PHE A 140 -2.24 -2.39 -7.67
N VAL A 141 -1.72 -2.21 -8.89
CA VAL A 141 -2.41 -2.61 -10.12
C VAL A 141 -2.60 -4.13 -10.16
N LEU A 142 -1.55 -4.91 -9.90
CA LEU A 142 -1.61 -6.38 -9.87
C LEU A 142 -2.57 -6.91 -8.81
N LEU A 143 -2.54 -6.35 -7.60
CA LEU A 143 -3.48 -6.70 -6.53
C LEU A 143 -4.92 -6.35 -6.91
N THR A 144 -5.14 -5.18 -7.51
CA THR A 144 -6.48 -4.78 -7.96
C THR A 144 -7.01 -5.73 -9.04
N LEU A 145 -6.21 -6.06 -10.05
CA LEU A 145 -6.59 -6.98 -11.13
C LEU A 145 -6.89 -8.39 -10.60
N THR A 146 -6.05 -8.91 -9.70
CA THR A 146 -6.29 -10.22 -9.09
C THR A 146 -7.55 -10.24 -8.24
N LEU A 147 -7.83 -9.20 -7.46
CA LEU A 147 -9.06 -9.04 -6.69
C LEU A 147 -10.31 -8.95 -7.58
N VAL A 148 -10.26 -8.14 -8.65
CA VAL A 148 -11.33 -8.06 -9.66
C VAL A 148 -11.59 -9.42 -10.27
N TRP A 149 -10.55 -10.14 -10.66
CA TRP A 149 -10.66 -11.45 -11.28
C TRP A 149 -11.27 -12.50 -10.35
N VAL A 150 -10.89 -12.50 -9.06
CA VAL A 150 -11.50 -13.37 -8.04
C VAL A 150 -12.97 -13.05 -7.86
N LEU A 151 -13.34 -11.76 -7.85
CA LEU A 151 -14.72 -11.32 -7.71
C LEU A 151 -15.55 -11.71 -8.96
N ALA A 152 -15.02 -11.48 -10.15
CA ALA A 152 -15.66 -11.82 -11.43
C ALA A 152 -15.89 -13.33 -11.60
N ARG A 153 -14.92 -14.17 -11.19
CA ARG A 153 -15.06 -15.64 -11.19
C ARG A 153 -16.07 -16.18 -10.18
N ARG A 154 -16.53 -15.36 -9.24
CA ARG A 154 -17.53 -15.73 -8.21
C ARG A 154 -18.92 -15.16 -8.47
N VAL A 155 -19.05 -14.28 -9.47
CA VAL A 155 -20.33 -13.74 -9.94
C VAL A 155 -20.90 -14.59 -11.08
N ARG A 156 -20.04 -15.23 -11.89
CA ARG A 156 -20.41 -16.35 -12.78
C ARG A 156 -20.52 -17.65 -11.99
#